data_AF-F1LAP9-F1
#
_entry.id   AF-F1LAP9-F1
#
_cell.length_a   1.000
_cell.length_b   1.000
_cell.length_c   1.000
_cell.angle_alpha   90.00
_cell.angle_beta   90.00
_cell.angle_gamma   90.00
#
_symmetry.space_group_name_H-M   'P 1'
#
loop_
_entity.id
_entity.type
_entity.pdbx_description
1 polymer ?
#
loop_
_entity_poly.entity_id
_entity_poly.type
_entity_poly.pdbx_seq_one_letter_code
_entity_poly.pdbx_strand_id
1 'polypeptide(L)'
;MRAVVQPPMAAQFLIDNRQMAFIMSDEAANIAVFNYLPEALESSGGERLILRSEINIGTNVNSFMRVKGHISSGFVENEHYSLNRQSVLFCSLDGSFGFVRPLSEKVA
;
A
#
# COMPACT_ATOMS: atom_id res chain seq x y z
N MET A 1 -20.61 6.91 -1.63
CA MET A 1 -19.59 6.58 -2.65
C MET A 1 -18.82 7.88 -2.94
N ARG A 2 -17.57 8.01 -2.49
CA ARG A 2 -16.79 9.25 -2.69
C ARG A 2 -16.46 9.35 -4.19
N ALA A 3 -17.05 10.33 -4.87
CA ALA A 3 -17.00 10.43 -6.34
C ALA A 3 -15.64 10.91 -6.89
N VAL A 4 -14.73 11.35 -6.02
CA VAL A 4 -13.43 11.90 -6.41
C VAL A 4 -12.40 11.49 -5.36
N VAL A 5 -11.42 10.66 -5.75
CA VAL A 5 -10.22 10.43 -4.97
C VAL A 5 -9.49 11.77 -4.87
N GLN A 6 -9.18 12.21 -3.65
CA GLN A 6 -8.48 13.48 -3.46
C GLN A 6 -7.08 13.39 -4.08
N PRO A 7 -6.52 14.53 -4.53
CA PRO A 7 -5.12 14.58 -4.93
C PRO A 7 -4.23 13.98 -3.83
N PRO A 8 -3.29 13.08 -4.18
CA PRO A 8 -2.46 12.45 -3.17
C PRO A 8 -1.43 13.44 -2.61
N MET A 9 -1.24 13.44 -1.29
CA MET A 9 -0.15 14.15 -0.63
C MET A 9 1.19 13.47 -0.91
N ALA A 10 1.19 12.14 -0.82
CA ALA A 10 2.31 11.29 -1.17
C ALA A 10 1.80 9.99 -1.78
N ALA A 11 2.62 9.40 -2.65
CA ALA A 11 2.33 8.13 -3.32
C ALA A 11 3.58 7.23 -3.33
N GLN A 12 3.37 5.92 -3.30
CA GLN A 12 4.43 4.93 -3.33
C GLN A 12 3.93 3.60 -3.92
N PHE A 13 4.84 2.70 -4.28
CA PHE A 13 4.50 1.33 -4.62
C PHE A 13 4.43 0.43 -3.37
N LEU A 14 3.44 -0.46 -3.35
CA LEU A 14 3.30 -1.56 -2.41
C LEU A 14 3.59 -2.86 -3.17
N ILE A 15 4.65 -3.58 -2.76
CA ILE A 15 5.15 -4.75 -3.49
C ILE A 15 4.95 -6.01 -2.65
N ASP A 16 4.07 -6.88 -3.12
CA ASP A 16 3.85 -8.24 -2.61
C ASP A 16 4.37 -9.24 -3.62
N ASN A 17 5.67 -9.53 -3.65
CA ASN A 17 6.39 -10.55 -4.46
C ASN A 17 5.93 -10.72 -5.94
N ARG A 18 4.69 -11.18 -6.17
CA ARG A 18 4.02 -11.35 -7.47
C ARG A 18 3.13 -10.18 -7.91
N GLN A 19 2.70 -9.33 -6.99
CA GLN A 19 1.77 -8.23 -7.23
C GLN A 19 2.37 -6.89 -6.82
N MET A 20 1.94 -5.84 -7.52
CA MET A 20 2.25 -4.45 -7.22
C MET A 20 0.94 -3.68 -7.10
N ALA A 21 0.89 -2.78 -6.12
CA ALA A 21 -0.19 -1.83 -5.94
C ALA A 21 0.39 -0.42 -5.71
N PHE A 22 -0.45 0.59 -5.86
CA PHE A 22 -0.16 1.96 -5.50
C PHE A 22 -0.72 2.24 -4.13
N ILE A 23 0.09 2.78 -3.23
CA ILE A 23 -0.36 3.33 -1.95
C ILE A 23 -0.32 4.85 -2.04
N MET A 24 -1.40 5.50 -1.60
CA MET A 24 -1.54 6.95 -1.67
C MET A 24 -2.11 7.47 -0.36
N SER A 25 -1.63 8.63 0.06
CA SER A 25 -2.17 9.37 1.21
C SER A 25 -2.93 10.60 0.74
N ASP A 26 -3.96 11.02 1.47
CA ASP A 26 -4.75 12.23 1.17
C ASP A 26 -4.78 13.26 2.31
N GLU A 27 -5.30 14.45 2.02
CA GLU A 27 -5.44 15.53 3.00
C GLU A 27 -6.45 15.23 4.12
N ALA A 28 -7.31 14.23 3.93
CA ALA A 28 -8.28 13.77 4.92
C ALA A 28 -7.70 12.64 5.82
N ALA A 29 -6.38 12.49 5.86
CA ALA A 29 -5.64 11.51 6.66
C ALA A 29 -5.95 10.05 6.30
N ASN A 30 -6.39 9.78 5.06
CA ASN A 30 -6.58 8.44 4.56
C ASN A 30 -5.30 7.93 3.88
N ILE A 31 -5.06 6.64 4.02
CA ILE A 31 -4.17 5.87 3.17
C ILE A 31 -5.05 4.92 2.34
N ALA A 32 -4.92 5.00 1.03
CA ALA A 32 -5.65 4.17 0.08
C ALA A 32 -4.70 3.32 -0.76
N VAL A 33 -5.12 2.09 -1.06
CA VAL A 33 -4.39 1.15 -1.92
C VAL A 33 -5.17 0.92 -3.20
N PHE A 34 -4.49 1.07 -4.33
CA PHE A 34 -5.04 0.90 -5.66
C PHE A 34 -4.28 -0.15 -6.45
N ASN A 35 -5.00 -0.92 -7.26
CA ASN A 35 -4.41 -1.89 -8.17
C ASN A 35 -4.62 -1.48 -9.62
N TYR A 36 -3.65 -1.82 -10.47
CA TYR A 36 -3.80 -1.81 -11.92
C TYR A 36 -4.23 -3.22 -12.38
N LEU A 37 -5.46 -3.36 -12.85
CA LEU A 37 -6.01 -4.64 -13.32
C LEU A 37 -6.77 -4.41 -14.63
N PRO A 38 -6.08 -4.38 -15.78
CA PRO A 38 -6.70 -4.04 -17.06
C PRO A 38 -7.79 -5.02 -17.50
N GLU A 39 -7.72 -6.27 -17.02
CA GLU A 39 -8.70 -7.33 -17.27
C GLU A 39 -10.03 -7.11 -16.53
N ALA A 40 -10.04 -6.27 -15.50
CA ALA A 40 -11.23 -5.99 -14.72
C ALA A 40 -12.10 -4.96 -15.44
N LEU A 41 -13.40 -5.24 -15.58
CA LEU A 41 -14.36 -4.35 -16.26
C LEU A 41 -14.39 -2.93 -15.66
N GLU A 42 -14.24 -2.85 -14.33
CA GLU A 42 -14.20 -1.59 -13.57
C GLU A 42 -12.96 -0.72 -13.85
N SER A 43 -11.93 -1.28 -14.48
CA SER A 43 -10.70 -0.56 -14.85
C SER A 43 -10.81 0.22 -16.16
N SER A 44 -11.90 0.07 -16.91
CA SER A 44 -12.02 0.60 -18.28
C SER A 44 -10.85 0.19 -19.19
N GLY A 45 -10.46 -1.09 -19.15
CA GLY A 45 -9.32 -1.59 -19.93
C GLY A 45 -7.95 -1.12 -19.43
N GLY A 46 -7.85 -0.74 -18.16
CA GLY A 46 -6.62 -0.28 -17.52
C GLY A 46 -6.47 1.24 -17.40
N GLU A 47 -7.36 2.03 -17.99
CA GLU A 47 -7.33 3.50 -17.86
C GLU A 47 -7.64 3.98 -16.44
N ARG A 48 -8.30 3.15 -15.63
CA ARG A 48 -8.70 3.45 -14.26
C ARG A 48 -8.07 2.48 -13.27
N LEU A 49 -7.37 3.04 -12.28
CA LEU A 49 -6.93 2.30 -11.10
C LEU A 49 -8.13 1.93 -10.22
N ILE A 50 -8.10 0.73 -9.66
CA ILE A 50 -9.18 0.20 -8.83
C ILE A 50 -8.79 0.36 -7.36
N LEU A 51 -9.63 1.05 -6.59
CA LEU A 51 -9.49 1.16 -5.14
C LEU A 51 -9.75 -0.21 -4.50
N ARG A 52 -8.77 -0.75 -3.78
CA ARG A 52 -8.87 -2.05 -3.08
C ARG A 52 -9.08 -1.91 -1.58
N SER A 53 -8.47 -0.90 -0.97
CA SER A 53 -8.65 -0.62 0.45
C SER A 53 -8.39 0.84 0.76
N GLU A 54 -8.97 1.30 1.86
CA GLU A 54 -8.78 2.64 2.41
C GLU A 54 -8.82 2.52 3.94
N ILE A 55 -7.91 3.23 4.61
CA ILE A 55 -7.87 3.31 6.07
C ILE A 55 -7.57 4.76 6.48
N ASN A 56 -8.31 5.26 7.47
CA ASN A 56 -8.00 6.55 8.08
C ASN A 56 -6.98 6.33 9.21
N ILE A 57 -5.82 6.96 9.10
CA ILE A 57 -4.74 6.85 10.10
C ILE A 57 -4.85 7.96 11.16
N GLY A 58 -5.72 8.96 10.94
CA GLY A 58 -5.95 10.08 11.85
C GLY A 58 -4.92 11.22 11.76
N THR A 59 -3.88 11.06 10.93
CA THR A 59 -2.86 12.08 10.66
C THR A 59 -2.41 12.06 9.20
N ASN A 60 -2.02 13.22 8.69
CA ASN A 60 -1.60 13.40 7.30
C ASN A 60 -0.20 12.81 7.08
N VAL A 61 -0.10 11.86 6.16
CA VAL A 61 1.17 11.27 5.72
C VAL A 61 1.74 12.08 4.57
N ASN A 62 3.01 12.46 4.65
CA ASN A 62 3.68 13.26 3.62
C ASN A 62 4.83 12.51 2.93
N SER A 63 5.23 11.35 3.44
CA SER A 63 6.37 10.62 2.94
C SER A 63 6.20 9.12 3.13
N PHE A 64 6.64 8.39 2.10
CA PHE A 64 6.66 6.94 2.07
C PHE A 64 8.03 6.45 1.63
N MET A 65 8.57 5.46 2.35
CA MET A 65 9.84 4.81 2.02
C MET A 65 9.65 3.30 1.91
N ARG A 66 10.10 2.71 0.81
CA ARG A 66 10.11 1.24 0.68
C ARG A 66 11.38 0.67 1.29
N VAL A 67 11.23 -0.34 2.12
CA VAL A 67 12.31 -1.14 2.66
C VAL A 67 12.17 -2.59 2.20
N LYS A 68 13.29 -3.19 1.80
CA LYS A 68 13.31 -4.61 1.44
C LYS A 68 12.89 -5.46 2.64
N GLY A 69 12.19 -6.56 2.36
CA GLY A 69 11.84 -7.53 3.37
C GLY A 69 13.08 -8.03 4.10
N HIS A 70 12.98 -8.13 5.42
CA HIS A 70 14.01 -8.68 6.28
C HIS A 70 13.50 -10.01 6.83
N ILE A 71 14.32 -11.06 6.72
CA ILE A 71 14.04 -12.35 7.35
C ILE A 71 14.42 -12.24 8.82
N SER A 72 13.45 -12.07 9.72
CA SER A 72 13.68 -12.35 11.13
C SER A 72 13.50 -13.85 11.34
N SER A 73 14.52 -14.52 11.89
CA SER A 73 14.64 -15.97 12.09
C SER A 73 13.59 -16.63 13.02
N GLY A 74 12.44 -16.01 13.26
CA GLY A 74 11.41 -16.48 14.20
C GLY A 74 10.01 -16.70 13.63
N PHE A 75 9.72 -16.28 12.39
CA PHE A 75 8.40 -16.46 11.77
C PHE A 75 8.48 -17.41 10.58
N VAL A 76 7.57 -18.39 10.54
CA VAL A 76 7.45 -19.45 9.54
C VAL A 76 6.87 -18.90 8.22
N GLU A 77 7.50 -17.88 7.64
CA GLU A 77 7.27 -17.51 6.24
C GLU A 77 8.40 -18.09 5.38
N ASN A 78 8.06 -18.63 4.21
CA ASN A 78 9.03 -19.16 3.26
C ASN A 78 10.08 -18.07 2.95
N GLU A 79 11.35 -18.39 3.15
CA GLU A 79 12.47 -17.43 3.07
C GLU A 79 12.49 -16.63 1.75
N HIS A 80 12.20 -17.30 0.64
CA HIS A 80 12.10 -16.67 -0.68
C HIS A 80 10.91 -15.72 -0.80
N TYR A 81 9.80 -16.01 -0.12
CA TYR A 81 8.63 -15.14 -0.11
C TYR A 81 8.91 -13.86 0.68
N SER A 82 9.57 -13.98 1.83
CA SER A 82 9.94 -12.86 2.70
C SER A 82 10.92 -11.89 2.05
N LEU A 83 11.87 -12.38 1.25
CA LEU A 83 12.90 -11.54 0.59
C LEU A 83 12.36 -10.67 -0.55
N ASN A 84 11.36 -11.16 -1.27
CA ASN A 84 10.80 -10.46 -2.43
C ASN A 84 9.65 -9.51 -2.08
N ARG A 85 9.24 -9.49 -0.81
CA ARG A 85 8.22 -8.59 -0.27
C ARG A 85 8.87 -7.31 0.24
N GLN A 86 8.22 -6.17 0.05
CA GLN A 86 8.69 -4.89 0.59
C GLN A 86 7.69 -4.36 1.61
N SER A 87 8.21 -3.75 2.68
CA SER A 87 7.37 -2.97 3.60
C SER A 87 7.47 -1.49 3.21
N VAL A 88 6.38 -0.76 3.36
CA VAL A 88 6.35 0.69 3.13
C VAL A 88 6.31 1.36 4.49
N LEU A 89 7.39 2.02 4.88
CA LEU A 89 7.40 2.92 6.02
C LEU A 89 6.72 4.24 5.64
N PHE A 90 6.06 4.88 6.59
CA PHE A 90 5.47 6.20 6.42
C PHE A 90 5.77 7.11 7.60
N CYS A 91 5.84 8.41 7.30
CA CYS A 91 6.01 9.48 8.28
C CYS A 91 4.86 10.47 8.12
N SER A 92 4.28 10.91 9.24
CA SER A 92 3.19 11.89 9.25
C SER A 92 3.64 13.26 9.72
N LEU A 93 2.81 14.27 9.47
CA LEU A 93 3.11 15.68 9.78
C LEU A 93 3.12 15.99 11.29
N ASP A 94 2.50 15.15 12.12
CA ASP A 94 2.55 15.20 13.59
C ASP A 94 3.78 14.47 14.18
N GLY A 95 4.67 13.96 13.34
CA GLY A 95 5.89 13.27 13.76
C GLY A 95 5.71 11.79 14.11
N SER A 96 4.53 11.20 13.84
CA SER A 96 4.34 9.76 13.96
C SER A 96 5.02 9.01 12.81
N PHE A 97 5.38 7.74 13.09
CA PHE A 97 5.93 6.82 12.10
C PHE A 97 5.15 5.51 12.14
N GLY A 98 4.96 4.90 10.99
CA GLY A 98 4.32 3.59 10.88
C GLY A 98 4.78 2.83 9.65
N PHE A 99 4.19 1.66 9.44
CA PHE A 99 4.48 0.86 8.26
C PHE A 99 3.24 0.14 7.73
N VAL A 100 3.23 -0.09 6.42
CA VAL A 100 2.27 -0.92 5.71
C VAL A 100 3.01 -2.12 5.15
N ARG A 101 2.50 -3.32 5.43
CA ARG A 101 3.05 -4.57 4.92
C ARG A 101 1.95 -5.38 4.24
N PRO A 102 2.09 -5.77 2.96
CA PRO A 102 1.01 -6.41 2.22
C PRO A 102 0.93 -7.89 2.58
N LEU A 103 -0.15 -8.40 3.16
CA LEU A 103 -0.26 -9.81 3.60
C LEU A 103 -0.89 -10.70 2.52
N SER A 104 -0.50 -11.97 2.49
CA SER A 104 -1.23 -12.99 1.73
C SER A 104 -2.53 -13.32 2.45
N GLU A 105 -3.61 -13.49 1.69
CA GLU A 105 -4.93 -13.87 2.22
C GLU A 105 -4.90 -15.15 3.06
N LYS A 106 -4.00 -16.10 2.75
CA LYS A 106 -3.85 -17.34 3.54
C LYS A 106 -3.31 -17.12 4.96
N VAL A 107 -2.72 -15.96 5.21
CA VAL A 107 -2.09 -15.59 6.49
C VAL A 107 -2.98 -14.64 7.29
N ALA A 108 -4.09 -14.16 6.70
CA ALA A 108 -5.06 -13.27 7.35
C ALA A 108 -6.04 -14.04 8.25
#